data_AF-A0A1G2EEY9-F1
#
_entry.id   AF-A0A1G2EEY9-F1
#
_cell.length_a   1.000
_cell.length_b   1.000
_cell.length_c   1.000
_cell.angle_alpha   90.00
_cell.angle_beta   90.00
_cell.angle_gamma   90.00
#
_symmetry.space_group_name_H-M   'P 1'
#
loop_
_entity.id
_entity.type
_entity.pdbx_description
1 polymer ?
#
loop_
_entity_poly.entity_id
_entity_poly.type
_entity_poly.pdbx_seq_one_letter_code
_entity_poly.pdbx_strand_id
1 'polypeptide(L)' 'MKEILKFVAGLAAWEAVVHFALESSGVLPITWFGLFTLTPAINTIQIIVPAIISVICVYYAWVKKN' A
#
# COMPACT_ATOMS: atom_id res chain seq x y z
N MET A 1 -0.96 -9.90 -19.35
CA MET A 1 -1.47 -8.70 -18.64
C MET A 1 -2.22 -9.03 -17.35
N LYS A 2 -3.21 -9.95 -17.34
CA LYS A 2 -3.96 -10.27 -16.10
C LYS A 2 -3.05 -10.73 -14.93
N GLU A 3 -2.10 -11.62 -15.17
CA GLU A 3 -1.20 -12.10 -14.10
C GLU A 3 -0.34 -10.99 -13.49
N ILE A 4 0.12 -10.02 -14.31
CA ILE A 4 0.84 -8.83 -13.80
C ILE A 4 -0.08 -8.01 -12.90
N LEU A 5 -1.34 -7.80 -13.29
CA LEU A 5 -2.30 -7.07 -12.46
C LEU A 5 -2.59 -7.79 -11.14
N LYS A 6 -2.68 -9.13 -11.13
CA LYS A 6 -2.84 -9.90 -9.89
C LYS A 6 -1.64 -9.76 -8.97
N PHE A 7 -0.43 -9.82 -9.52
CA PHE A 7 0.79 -9.62 -8.75
C PHE A 7 0.85 -8.21 -8.14
N VAL A 8 0.62 -7.18 -8.96
CA VAL A 8 0.61 -5.77 -8.51
C VAL A 8 -0.49 -5.53 -7.48
N ALA A 9 -1.68 -6.14 -7.65
CA ALA A 9 -2.74 -6.07 -6.65
C ALA A 9 -2.30 -6.60 -5.29
N GLY A 10 -1.62 -7.75 -5.27
CA GLY A 10 -1.09 -8.35 -4.04
C GLY A 10 0.01 -7.50 -3.40
N LEU A 11 0.94 -6.99 -4.20
CA LEU A 11 2.02 -6.11 -3.73
C LEU A 11 1.45 -4.83 -3.09
N ALA A 12 0.53 -4.15 -3.77
CA ALA A 12 -0.07 -2.92 -3.27
C ALA A 12 -0.95 -3.18 -2.02
N ALA A 13 -1.63 -4.32 -1.95
CA ALA A 13 -2.35 -4.72 -0.73
C ALA A 13 -1.40 -4.94 0.45
N TRP A 14 -0.28 -5.64 0.21
CA TRP A 14 0.73 -5.88 1.26
C TRP A 14 1.31 -4.57 1.80
N GLU A 15 1.65 -3.63 0.92
CA GLU A 15 2.16 -2.31 1.31
C GLU A 15 1.16 -1.57 2.21
N ALA A 16 -0.11 -1.51 1.80
CA ALA A 16 -1.16 -0.90 2.62
C ALA A 16 -1.31 -1.56 4.00
N VAL A 17 -1.25 -2.89 4.07
CA VAL A 17 -1.34 -3.64 5.34
C VAL A 17 -0.14 -3.37 6.25
N VAL A 18 1.08 -3.33 5.71
CA VAL A 18 2.28 -3.02 6.47
C VAL A 18 2.19 -1.61 7.07
N HIS A 19 1.80 -0.62 6.27
CA HIS A 19 1.68 0.76 6.76
C HIS A 19 0.52 0.94 7.74
N PHE A 20 -0.56 0.16 7.61
CA PHE A 20 -1.63 0.12 8.59
C PHE A 20 -1.17 -0.51 9.92
N ALA A 21 -0.37 -1.58 9.87
CA ALA A 21 0.26 -2.16 11.04
C ALA A 21 1.21 -1.16 11.72
N LEU A 22 1.99 -0.40 10.94
CA LEU A 22 2.85 0.67 11.47
C LEU A 22 2.03 1.76 12.17
N GLU A 23 0.94 2.23 11.57
CA GLU A 23 0.05 3.23 12.18
C GLU A 23 -0.50 2.75 13.52
N SER A 24 -1.02 1.51 13.55
CA SER A 24 -1.63 0.93 14.75
C SER A 24 -0.63 0.60 15.87
N SER A 25 0.67 0.51 15.56
CA SER A 25 1.70 0.21 16.55
C SER A 25 2.15 1.43 17.38
N GLY A 26 1.79 2.66 16.98
CA GLY A 26 2.16 3.88 17.70
C GLY A 26 3.64 4.26 17.63
N VAL A 27 4.42 3.60 16.77
CA VAL A 27 5.89 3.80 16.62
C VAL A 27 6.27 4.99 15.75
N LEU A 28 5.30 5.66 15.13
CA LEU A 28 5.53 6.80 14.25
C LEU A 28 5.74 8.09 15.08
N PRO A 29 6.66 8.98 14.68
CA PRO A 29 7.46 8.93 13.46
C PRO A 29 8.69 8.01 13.55
N ILE A 30 9.05 7.36 12.43
CA ILE A 30 10.29 6.57 12.30
C ILE A 30 11.28 7.33 11.43
N THR A 31 12.49 7.57 11.93
CA THR A 31 13.57 8.18 11.13
C THR A 31 14.58 7.12 10.69
N TRP A 32 14.79 7.00 9.37
CA TRP A 32 15.83 6.15 8.80
C TRP A 32 17.11 6.94 8.55
N PHE A 33 18.20 6.46 9.14
CA PHE A 33 19.57 6.99 8.99
C PHE A 33 19.72 8.50 9.21
N GLY A 34 18.79 9.13 9.93
CA GLY A 34 18.75 10.58 10.13
C GLY A 34 18.34 11.40 8.89
N LEU A 35 18.05 10.77 7.74
CA LEU A 35 17.83 11.45 6.46
C LEU A 35 16.36 11.51 6.05
N PHE A 36 15.58 10.49 6.40
CA PHE A 36 14.17 10.41 6.03
C PHE A 36 13.34 10.06 7.24
N THR A 37 12.29 10.86 7.49
CA THR A 37 11.34 10.61 8.58
C THR A 37 10.01 10.20 7.99
N LEU A 38 9.61 8.96 8.25
CA LEU A 38 8.27 8.48 8.01
C LEU A 38 7.35 9.08 9.08
N THR A 39 6.69 10.17 8.73
CA THR A 39 5.69 10.82 9.58
C THR A 39 4.34 10.11 9.47
N PRO A 40 3.42 10.28 10.44
CA PRO A 40 2.06 9.74 10.35
C PRO A 40 1.32 10.17 9.08
N ALA A 41 1.54 11.41 8.63
CA ALA A 41 0.95 11.91 7.38
C ALA A 41 1.47 11.15 6.14
N ILE A 42 2.79 10.94 6.05
CA ILE A 42 3.38 10.17 4.94
C ILE A 42 2.93 8.70 5.02
N ASN A 43 2.90 8.12 6.22
CA ASN A 43 2.41 6.76 6.44
C ASN A 43 0.96 6.58 5.97
N THR A 44 0.09 7.56 6.27
CA THR A 44 -1.31 7.55 5.82
C THR A 44 -1.43 7.52 4.30
N ILE A 45 -0.59 8.28 3.59
CA ILE A 45 -0.56 8.26 2.11
C ILE A 45 -0.16 6.88 1.60
N GLN A 46 0.82 6.23 2.25
CA GLN A 46 1.26 4.86 1.95
C GLN A 46 0.23 3.78 2.31
N ILE A 47 -0.83 4.11 3.04
CA ILE A 47 -1.99 3.22 3.23
C ILE A 47 -2.99 3.42 2.10
N ILE A 48 -3.40 4.68 1.88
CA ILE A 48 -4.52 5.02 1.00
C ILE A 48 -4.19 4.73 -0.47
N VAL A 49 -3.01 5.16 -0.94
CA VAL A 49 -2.65 5.02 -2.36
C VAL A 49 -2.51 3.55 -2.77
N PRO A 50 -1.75 2.70 -2.05
CA PRO A 50 -1.63 1.29 -2.40
C PRO A 50 -2.95 0.52 -2.24
N ALA A 51 -3.79 0.87 -1.26
CA ALA A 51 -5.11 0.27 -1.11
C ALA A 51 -6.00 0.54 -2.35
N ILE A 52 -6.04 1.80 -2.83
CA ILE A 52 -6.80 2.16 -4.04
C ILE A 52 -6.24 1.46 -5.27
N ILE A 53 -4.91 1.44 -5.44
CA ILE A 53 -4.26 0.76 -6.57
C ILE A 53 -4.60 -0.73 -6.55
N SER A 54 -4.54 -1.37 -5.37
CA SER A 54 -4.90 -2.78 -5.23
C SER A 54 -6.33 -3.04 -5.68
N VAL A 55 -7.30 -2.24 -5.22
CA VAL A 55 -8.72 -2.36 -5.62
C VAL A 55 -8.89 -2.21 -7.14
N ILE A 56 -8.22 -1.22 -7.75
CA ILE A 56 -8.25 -1.01 -9.20
C ILE A 56 -7.67 -2.23 -9.93
N CYS A 57 -6.50 -2.71 -9.52
CA CYS A 57 -5.87 -3.89 -10.13
C CYS A 57 -6.75 -5.14 -9.99
N VAL A 58 -7.39 -5.34 -8.83
CA VAL A 58 -8.34 -6.44 -8.61
C VAL A 58 -9.51 -6.33 -9.58
N TYR A 59 -10.09 -5.13 -9.73
CA TYR A 59 -11.19 -4.90 -10.65
C TYR A 59 -10.82 -5.27 -12.09
N TYR A 60 -9.66 -4.82 -12.59
CA TYR A 60 -9.24 -5.12 -13.97
C TYR A 60 -8.75 -6.56 -14.17
N ALA A 61 -8.22 -7.22 -13.14
CA ALA A 61 -7.73 -8.59 -13.26
C ALA A 61 -8.85 -9.65 -13.22
N TRP A 62 -9.87 -9.43 -12.38
CA TRP A 62 -10.93 -10.43 -12.12
C TRP A 62 -12.34 -9.97 -12.51
N VAL A 63 -12.72 -8.73 -12.22
CA VAL A 63 -14.12 -8.28 -12.34
C VAL A 63 -14.45 -7.81 -13.76
N LYS A 64 -13.56 -7.00 -14.35
CA LYS A 64 -13.71 -6.58 -15.74
C LYS A 64 -13.53 -7.80 -16.64
N LYS A 65 -14.65 -8.25 -17.21
CA LYS A 65 -14.61 -9.19 -18.34
C LYS A 65 -13.91 -8.46 -19.50
N ASN A 66 -12.77 -9.02 -19.91
CA ASN A 66 -12.16 -8.67 -21.21
C ASN A 66 -13.09 -9.12 -22.32
#